data_AF-A0A8S3S2Y5-F1
#
_entry.id   AF-A0A8S3S2Y5-F1
#
_cell.length_a   1.000
_cell.length_b   1.000
_cell.length_c   1.000
_cell.angle_alpha   90.00
_cell.angle_beta   90.00
_cell.angle_gamma   90.00
#
_symmetry.space_group_name_H-M   'P 1'
#
loop_
_entity.id
_entity.type
_entity.pdbx_description
1 polymer ?
#
loop_
_entity_poly.entity_id
_entity_poly.type
_entity_poly.pdbx_seq_one_letter_code
_entity_poly.pdbx_strand_id
1 'polypeptide(L)'
;MKASEIFQSLPLGKLLSDVEGTYILEVLKCYIRDFVYMIHPVQTNSECQLLCESVITGCRHLVRGEYGRLLPSLLGCHMTYILNDMRFKNFANIVHIWPGCKLKWLRQVCDYRPVVERIFGHFSHDIENKEFQYGERCQKGIENARYQWTRAVVVKLFIEHVCTAGKEVEIRRCMPLWVTLREGANMKEVQSLEKVEKFIKTCNKDVVTQCFGQQVICVGCENPIQGPPVRLPCEHVICRKCLQDCITLKDFVCPNCQKEFPKDLDQTKLKRGNFGH
;
A
#
# COMPACT_ATOMS: atom_id res chain seq x y z
N MET A 1 -36.96 14.56 14.50
CA MET A 1 -35.79 15.44 14.32
C MET A 1 -34.61 14.56 13.99
N LYS A 2 -34.03 14.67 12.79
CA LYS A 2 -32.88 13.85 12.37
C LYS A 2 -31.66 14.27 13.19
N ALA A 3 -30.77 13.34 13.54
CA ALA A 3 -29.58 13.63 14.36
C ALA A 3 -28.72 14.79 13.81
N SER A 4 -28.73 15.02 12.49
CA SER A 4 -28.06 16.17 11.87
C SER A 4 -28.74 17.50 12.20
N GLU A 5 -30.07 17.56 12.28
CA GLU A 5 -30.83 18.78 12.61
C GLU A 5 -30.56 19.20 14.07
N ILE A 6 -30.46 18.22 14.97
CA ILE A 6 -30.08 18.46 16.37
C ILE A 6 -28.65 18.98 16.42
N PHE A 7 -27.71 18.33 15.73
CA PHE A 7 -26.31 18.75 15.73
C PHE A 7 -26.14 20.18 15.19
N GLN A 8 -26.77 20.51 14.07
CA GLN A 8 -26.75 21.86 13.47
C GLN A 8 -27.38 22.92 14.36
N SER A 9 -28.32 22.54 15.24
CA SER A 9 -28.93 23.47 16.19
C SER A 9 -27.99 23.85 17.37
N LEU A 10 -26.99 23.03 17.66
CA LEU A 10 -26.05 23.23 18.78
C LEU A 10 -25.02 24.34 18.49
N PRO A 11 -24.49 25.01 19.52
CA PRO A 11 -23.45 26.04 19.36
C PRO A 11 -22.22 25.54 18.58
N LEU A 12 -21.80 24.30 18.83
CA LEU A 12 -20.69 23.66 18.11
C LEU A 12 -21.05 23.39 16.64
N GLY A 13 -22.29 22.95 16.37
CA GLY A 13 -22.74 22.73 15.00
C GLY A 13 -22.76 24.02 14.19
N LYS A 14 -23.25 25.11 14.78
CA LYS A 14 -23.24 26.45 14.17
C LYS A 14 -21.82 26.96 13.91
N LEU A 15 -20.94 26.85 14.89
CA LEU A 15 -19.52 27.23 14.76
C LEU A 15 -18.83 26.47 13.61
N LEU A 16 -19.12 25.19 13.45
CA LEU A 16 -18.52 24.38 12.39
C LEU A 16 -19.10 24.68 11.01
N SER A 17 -20.39 25.03 10.93
CA SER A 17 -21.01 25.51 9.68
C SER A 17 -20.34 26.78 9.16
N ASP A 18 -19.85 27.65 10.04
CA ASP A 18 -19.10 28.86 9.64
C ASP A 18 -17.69 28.54 9.10
N VAL A 19 -17.16 27.36 9.42
CA VAL A 19 -15.82 26.88 9.01
C VAL A 19 -15.85 26.05 7.70
N GLU A 20 -17.04 25.71 7.19
CA GLU A 20 -17.26 24.77 6.06
C GLU A 20 -16.62 25.17 4.72
N GLY A 21 -16.11 26.40 4.56
CA GLY A 21 -15.57 26.89 3.29
C GLY A 21 -14.14 26.40 2.93
N THR A 22 -13.15 26.61 3.79
CA THR A 22 -11.72 26.47 3.42
C THR A 22 -10.91 25.48 4.25
N TYR A 23 -11.23 25.29 5.53
CA TYR A 23 -10.42 24.47 6.45
C TYR A 23 -11.11 23.20 6.96
N ILE A 24 -12.36 22.96 6.55
CA ILE A 24 -13.18 21.88 7.10
C ILE A 24 -12.54 20.50 6.94
N LEU A 25 -11.88 20.24 5.80
CA LEU A 25 -11.19 18.96 5.56
C LEU A 25 -9.98 18.75 6.48
N GLU A 26 -9.29 19.82 6.87
CA GLU A 26 -8.17 19.74 7.81
C GLU A 26 -8.68 19.51 9.24
N VAL A 27 -9.71 20.25 9.63
CA VAL A 27 -10.39 20.06 10.93
C VAL A 27 -10.89 18.63 11.06
N LEU A 28 -11.50 18.07 10.02
CA LEU A 28 -12.00 16.69 10.01
C LEU A 28 -10.87 15.66 10.08
N LYS A 29 -9.76 15.89 9.38
CA LYS A 29 -8.60 14.99 9.47
C LYS A 29 -8.01 14.99 10.89
N CYS A 30 -7.85 16.16 11.49
CA CYS A 30 -7.40 16.30 12.87
C CYS A 30 -8.39 15.62 13.83
N TYR A 31 -9.67 15.87 13.66
CA TYR A 31 -10.71 15.26 14.47
C TYR A 31 -10.73 13.73 14.36
N ILE A 32 -10.66 13.15 13.16
CA ILE A 32 -10.64 11.70 12.95
C ILE A 32 -9.41 11.08 13.62
N ARG A 33 -8.27 11.75 13.53
CA ARG A 33 -7.04 11.33 14.20
C ARG A 33 -7.23 11.28 15.71
N ASP A 34 -7.76 12.35 16.30
CA ASP A 34 -7.99 12.43 17.75
C ASP A 34 -9.06 11.42 18.20
N PHE A 35 -10.10 11.23 17.40
CA PHE A 35 -11.14 10.22 17.61
C PHE A 35 -10.57 8.80 17.62
N VAL A 36 -9.69 8.46 16.68
CA VAL A 36 -9.01 7.15 16.64
C VAL A 36 -8.16 6.93 17.89
N TYR A 37 -7.38 7.93 18.32
CA TYR A 37 -6.59 7.83 19.56
C TYR A 37 -7.46 7.71 20.82
N MET A 38 -8.67 8.27 20.80
CA MET A 38 -9.62 8.19 21.91
C MET A 38 -10.24 6.80 22.07
N ILE A 39 -10.45 6.07 20.97
CA ILE A 39 -11.19 4.80 20.96
C ILE A 39 -10.30 3.56 20.78
N HIS A 40 -9.05 3.72 20.34
CA HIS A 40 -8.11 2.62 20.13
C HIS A 40 -6.74 2.90 20.76
N PRO A 41 -6.08 1.89 21.38
CA PRO A 41 -4.75 2.02 21.96
C PRO A 41 -3.66 1.97 20.87
N VAL A 42 -3.59 3.03 20.07
CA VAL A 42 -2.67 3.15 18.95
C VAL A 42 -1.23 3.36 19.44
N GLN A 43 -0.29 2.54 18.96
CA GLN A 43 1.11 2.58 19.36
C GLN A 43 2.03 3.27 18.34
N THR A 44 1.62 3.35 17.08
CA THR A 44 2.45 3.89 16.00
C THR A 44 1.66 4.84 15.09
N ASN A 45 2.35 5.81 14.48
CA ASN A 45 1.73 6.70 13.49
C ASN A 45 1.14 5.92 12.29
N SER A 46 1.75 4.80 11.90
CA SER A 46 1.24 3.95 10.82
C SER A 46 -0.05 3.22 11.19
N GLU A 47 -0.19 2.78 12.45
CA GLU A 47 -1.44 2.21 12.95
C GLU A 47 -2.54 3.28 13.01
N CYS A 48 -2.20 4.48 13.48
CA CYS A 48 -3.13 5.61 13.50
C CYS A 48 -3.67 5.90 12.10
N GLN A 49 -2.78 6.00 11.12
CA GLN A 49 -3.13 6.36 9.76
C GLN A 49 -4.09 5.31 9.14
N LEU A 50 -3.84 4.02 9.39
CA LEU A 50 -4.66 2.92 8.85
C LEU A 50 -6.08 2.97 9.39
N LEU A 51 -6.19 3.23 10.70
CA LEU A 51 -7.47 3.38 11.38
C LEU A 51 -8.20 4.63 10.89
N CYS A 52 -7.51 5.76 10.73
CA CYS A 52 -8.08 6.98 10.16
C CYS A 52 -8.64 6.77 8.74
N GLU A 53 -7.86 6.16 7.84
CA GLU A 53 -8.30 5.87 6.46
C GLU A 53 -9.49 4.90 6.42
N SER A 54 -9.55 3.95 7.36
CA SER A 54 -10.70 3.04 7.49
C SER A 54 -11.98 3.79 7.88
N VAL A 55 -11.90 4.75 8.80
CA VAL A 55 -13.04 5.62 9.19
C VAL A 55 -13.45 6.51 8.03
N ILE A 56 -12.50 7.18 7.38
CA ILE A 56 -12.78 8.03 6.21
C ILE A 56 -13.44 7.22 5.08
N THR A 57 -12.93 6.02 4.80
CA THR A 57 -13.49 5.14 3.78
C THR A 57 -14.91 4.72 4.13
N GLY A 58 -15.18 4.38 5.40
CA GLY A 58 -16.53 4.08 5.87
C GLY A 58 -17.48 5.27 5.70
N CYS A 59 -17.03 6.49 6.04
CA CYS A 59 -17.81 7.72 5.84
C CYS A 59 -18.18 7.89 4.36
N ARG A 60 -17.23 7.70 3.43
CA ARG A 60 -17.50 7.79 1.97
C ARG A 60 -18.56 6.78 1.51
N HIS A 61 -18.63 5.60 2.12
CA HIS A 61 -19.63 4.58 1.77
C HIS A 61 -21.02 4.93 2.31
N LEU A 62 -21.11 5.50 3.52
CA LEU A 62 -22.38 5.99 4.07
C LEU A 62 -22.93 7.18 3.29
N VAL A 63 -22.06 8.06 2.79
CA VAL A 63 -22.43 9.18 1.90
C VAL A 63 -23.07 8.70 0.59
N ARG A 64 -22.64 7.54 0.07
CA ARG A 64 -23.19 6.93 -1.15
C ARG A 64 -24.51 6.16 -0.92
N GLY A 65 -24.93 6.00 0.33
CA GLY A 65 -26.18 5.35 0.72
C GLY A 65 -27.27 6.35 1.15
N GLU A 66 -28.24 5.90 1.94
CA GLU A 66 -29.39 6.70 2.42
C GLU A 66 -29.01 7.92 3.30
N TYR A 67 -27.73 8.04 3.67
CA TYR A 67 -27.22 9.03 4.62
C TYR A 67 -26.43 10.16 3.97
N GLY A 68 -26.55 10.34 2.64
CA GLY A 68 -25.77 11.28 1.82
C GLY A 68 -25.76 12.77 2.22
N ARG A 69 -26.64 13.21 3.13
CA ARG A 69 -26.61 14.58 3.70
C ARG A 69 -25.57 14.76 4.81
N LEU A 70 -25.04 13.67 5.36
CA LEU A 70 -23.89 13.69 6.26
C LEU A 70 -22.63 13.67 5.39
N LEU A 71 -22.21 14.82 4.86
CA LEU A 71 -20.83 15.02 4.37
C LEU A 71 -19.83 14.41 5.39
N PRO A 72 -18.53 14.19 5.06
CA PRO A 72 -17.55 13.94 6.11
C PRO A 72 -17.69 15.07 7.14
N SER A 73 -18.30 14.73 8.26
CA SER A 73 -18.77 15.61 9.32
C SER A 73 -18.45 14.84 10.59
N LEU A 74 -18.27 15.54 11.71
CA LEU A 74 -18.01 14.88 13.00
C LEU A 74 -19.05 13.80 13.28
N LEU A 75 -20.33 14.12 13.02
CA LEU A 75 -21.44 13.19 13.17
C LEU A 75 -21.32 11.98 12.21
N GLY A 76 -20.93 12.20 10.95
CA GLY A 76 -20.67 11.12 9.99
C GLY A 76 -19.58 10.14 10.47
N CYS A 77 -18.51 10.65 11.09
CA CYS A 77 -17.43 9.81 11.64
C CYS A 77 -17.94 8.90 12.77
N HIS A 78 -18.69 9.48 13.72
CA HIS A 78 -19.30 8.72 14.80
C HIS A 78 -20.31 7.69 14.30
N MET A 79 -21.20 8.07 13.40
CA MET A 79 -22.20 7.15 12.83
C MET A 79 -21.52 6.01 12.07
N THR A 80 -20.47 6.31 11.30
CA THR A 80 -19.66 5.29 10.62
C THR A 80 -19.10 4.29 11.60
N TYR A 81 -18.48 4.78 12.68
CA TYR A 81 -17.89 3.94 13.70
C TYR A 81 -18.94 3.07 14.39
N ILE A 82 -20.02 3.67 14.88
CA ILE A 82 -21.10 2.97 15.59
C ILE A 82 -21.70 1.86 14.72
N LEU A 83 -21.98 2.14 13.45
CA LEU A 83 -22.56 1.17 12.53
C LEU A 83 -21.60 0.02 12.16
N ASN A 84 -20.29 0.19 12.41
CA ASN A 84 -19.26 -0.78 12.05
C ASN A 84 -18.35 -1.17 13.22
N ASP A 85 -18.78 -0.95 14.47
CA ASP A 85 -17.94 -1.04 15.69
C ASP A 85 -17.13 -2.35 15.75
N MET A 86 -17.81 -3.48 15.56
CA MET A 86 -17.15 -4.80 15.56
C MET A 86 -16.12 -4.96 14.43
N ARG A 87 -16.38 -4.39 13.25
CA ARG A 87 -15.45 -4.46 12.11
C ARG A 87 -14.24 -3.57 12.34
N PHE A 88 -14.42 -2.39 12.92
CA PHE A 88 -13.33 -1.50 13.31
C PHE A 88 -12.45 -2.11 14.39
N LYS A 89 -13.05 -2.69 15.45
CA LYS A 89 -12.31 -3.42 16.49
C LYS A 89 -11.50 -4.57 15.92
N ASN A 90 -12.09 -5.38 15.05
CA ASN A 90 -11.37 -6.48 14.39
C ASN A 90 -10.22 -5.98 13.53
N PHE A 91 -10.44 -4.91 12.76
CA PHE A 91 -9.40 -4.30 11.93
C PHE A 91 -8.28 -3.71 12.79
N ALA A 92 -8.61 -3.00 13.88
CA ALA A 92 -7.63 -2.46 14.83
C ALA A 92 -6.76 -3.56 15.45
N ASN A 93 -7.37 -4.68 15.87
CA ASN A 93 -6.61 -5.82 16.38
C ASN A 93 -5.65 -6.41 15.33
N ILE A 94 -6.08 -6.49 14.07
CA ILE A 94 -5.21 -6.96 12.97
C ILE A 94 -4.05 -6.00 12.76
N VAL A 95 -4.32 -4.69 12.69
CA VAL A 95 -3.29 -3.65 12.49
C VAL A 95 -2.29 -3.65 13.63
N HIS A 96 -2.75 -3.80 14.86
CA HIS A 96 -1.92 -3.84 16.06
C HIS A 96 -0.95 -5.05 16.07
N ILE A 97 -1.45 -6.24 15.73
CA ILE A 97 -0.68 -7.48 15.75
C ILE A 97 0.26 -7.58 14.54
N TRP A 98 -0.10 -6.95 13.42
CA TRP A 98 0.57 -7.14 12.14
C TRP A 98 2.08 -6.86 12.14
N PRO A 99 2.61 -5.73 12.67
CA PRO A 99 4.05 -5.48 12.71
C PRO A 99 4.84 -6.59 13.42
N GLY A 100 4.32 -7.08 14.55
CA GLY A 100 4.92 -8.18 15.30
C GLY A 100 4.91 -9.49 14.51
N CYS A 101 3.79 -9.83 13.88
CA CYS A 101 3.68 -11.00 13.01
C CYS A 101 4.58 -10.91 11.77
N LYS A 102 4.67 -9.74 11.13
CA LYS A 102 5.53 -9.47 9.97
C LYS A 102 6.99 -9.74 10.32
N LEU A 103 7.50 -9.13 11.39
CA LEU A 103 8.89 -9.28 11.80
C LEU A 103 9.22 -10.72 12.21
N LYS A 104 8.32 -11.36 12.96
CA LYS A 104 8.49 -12.76 13.38
C LYS A 104 8.54 -13.70 12.17
N TRP A 105 7.63 -13.53 11.21
CA TRP A 105 7.61 -14.33 9.99
C TRP A 105 8.84 -14.11 9.11
N LEU A 106 9.23 -12.85 8.87
CA LEU A 106 10.44 -12.52 8.10
C LEU A 106 11.69 -13.16 8.74
N ARG A 107 11.82 -13.08 10.06
CA ARG A 107 12.91 -13.71 10.81
C ARG A 107 12.91 -15.23 10.61
N GLN A 108 11.77 -15.89 10.78
CA GLN A 108 11.66 -17.34 10.56
C GLN A 108 12.09 -17.74 9.14
N VAL A 109 11.64 -17.02 8.10
CA VAL A 109 12.06 -17.32 6.72
C VAL A 109 13.56 -17.11 6.54
N CYS A 110 14.16 -16.09 7.15
CA CYS A 110 15.63 -15.92 7.15
C CYS A 110 16.36 -17.07 7.85
N ASP A 111 15.87 -17.51 9.01
CA ASP A 111 16.51 -18.55 9.82
C ASP A 111 16.50 -19.92 9.13
N TYR A 112 15.41 -20.26 8.43
CA TYR A 112 15.32 -21.54 7.68
C TYR A 112 16.11 -21.55 6.37
N ARG A 113 16.43 -20.37 5.81
CA ARG A 113 17.03 -20.25 4.47
C ARG A 113 18.31 -21.08 4.28
N PRO A 114 19.31 -21.04 5.17
CA PRO A 114 20.56 -21.78 4.97
C PRO A 114 20.35 -23.30 4.94
N VAL A 115 19.38 -23.80 5.70
CA VAL A 115 19.07 -25.23 5.77
C VAL A 115 18.33 -25.67 4.52
N VAL A 116 17.32 -24.91 4.11
CA VAL A 116 16.50 -25.23 2.95
C VAL A 116 17.30 -25.15 1.65
N GLU A 117 18.11 -24.10 1.46
CA GLU A 117 18.96 -23.96 0.27
C GLU A 117 20.02 -25.07 0.19
N ARG A 118 20.55 -25.55 1.32
CA ARG A 118 21.47 -26.70 1.36
C ARG A 118 20.80 -27.99 0.88
N ILE A 119 19.60 -28.30 1.39
CA ILE A 119 18.83 -29.49 0.98
C ILE A 119 18.56 -29.45 -0.53
N PHE A 120 18.14 -28.30 -1.05
CA PHE A 120 17.88 -28.13 -2.47
C PHE A 120 19.13 -28.15 -3.34
N GLY A 121 20.27 -27.68 -2.83
CA GLY A 121 21.56 -27.75 -3.52
C GLY A 121 22.02 -29.18 -3.74
N HIS A 122 21.98 -30.02 -2.70
CA HIS A 122 22.28 -31.45 -2.84
C HIS A 122 21.36 -32.13 -3.85
N PHE A 123 20.05 -31.84 -3.81
CA PHE A 123 19.10 -32.44 -4.73
C PHE A 123 19.25 -31.98 -6.18
N SER A 124 19.66 -30.72 -6.40
CA SER A 124 19.95 -30.22 -7.76
C SER A 124 21.17 -30.92 -8.37
N HIS A 125 22.19 -31.21 -7.56
CA HIS A 125 23.35 -32.01 -7.96
C HIS A 125 22.96 -33.46 -8.32
N ASP A 126 22.09 -34.09 -7.55
CA ASP A 126 21.60 -35.45 -7.82
C ASP A 126 20.82 -35.54 -9.15
N ILE A 127 20.01 -34.52 -9.47
CA ILE A 127 19.28 -34.42 -10.75
C ILE A 127 20.24 -34.28 -11.93
N GLU A 128 21.21 -33.37 -11.83
CA GLU A 128 22.16 -33.08 -12.92
C GLU A 128 23.04 -34.28 -13.25
N ASN A 129 23.47 -35.02 -12.21
CA ASN A 129 24.34 -36.19 -12.37
C ASN A 129 23.58 -37.52 -12.54
N LYS A 130 22.23 -37.51 -12.48
CA LYS A 130 21.37 -38.70 -12.47
C LYS A 130 21.71 -39.72 -11.38
N GLU A 131 22.40 -39.29 -10.32
CA GLU A 131 22.76 -40.12 -9.16
C GLU A 131 21.70 -39.95 -8.07
N PHE A 132 20.57 -40.62 -8.26
CA PHE A 132 19.45 -40.49 -7.32
C PHE A 132 19.69 -41.32 -6.06
N GLN A 133 20.09 -40.66 -4.98
CA GLN A 133 20.19 -41.31 -3.66
C GLN A 133 18.82 -41.60 -3.02
N TYR A 134 17.75 -41.03 -3.58
CA TYR A 134 16.40 -41.08 -3.01
C TYR A 134 15.37 -41.56 -4.04
N GLY A 135 14.37 -42.33 -3.60
CA GLY A 135 13.27 -42.81 -4.44
C GLY A 135 12.27 -41.72 -4.86
N GLU A 136 11.47 -42.01 -5.89
CA GLU A 136 10.53 -41.08 -6.55
C GLU A 136 9.62 -40.28 -5.59
N ARG A 137 9.14 -40.91 -4.50
CA ARG A 137 8.30 -40.23 -3.50
C ARG A 137 9.04 -39.09 -2.78
N CYS A 138 10.31 -39.31 -2.44
CA CYS A 138 11.14 -38.30 -1.80
C CYS A 138 11.44 -37.16 -2.79
N GLN A 139 11.72 -37.52 -4.04
CA GLN A 139 11.96 -36.56 -5.12
C GLN A 139 10.77 -35.61 -5.32
N LYS A 140 9.55 -36.15 -5.46
CA LYS A 140 8.32 -35.33 -5.55
C LYS A 140 8.09 -34.46 -4.31
N GLY A 141 8.42 -34.98 -3.12
CA GLY A 141 8.32 -34.24 -1.86
C GLY A 141 9.25 -33.04 -1.82
N ILE A 142 10.51 -33.22 -2.24
CA ILE A 142 11.52 -32.15 -2.31
C ILE A 142 11.14 -31.12 -3.37
N GLU A 143 10.62 -31.55 -4.51
CA GLU A 143 10.13 -30.66 -5.57
C GLU A 143 8.96 -29.79 -5.08
N ASN A 144 7.98 -30.39 -4.39
CA ASN A 144 6.89 -29.62 -3.78
C ASN A 144 7.41 -28.64 -2.72
N ALA A 145 8.35 -29.06 -1.87
CA ALA A 145 8.98 -28.18 -0.89
C ALA A 145 9.70 -26.99 -1.57
N ARG A 146 10.33 -27.21 -2.73
CA ARG A 146 10.97 -26.15 -3.52
C ARG A 146 9.97 -25.13 -4.04
N TYR A 147 8.78 -25.56 -4.48
CA TYR A 147 7.71 -24.63 -4.85
C TYR A 147 7.23 -23.82 -3.64
N GLN A 148 7.00 -24.47 -2.49
CA GLN A 148 6.59 -23.76 -1.27
C GLN A 148 7.65 -22.75 -0.80
N TRP A 149 8.92 -23.12 -0.87
CA TRP A 149 10.03 -22.25 -0.50
C TRP A 149 10.15 -21.05 -1.44
N THR A 150 10.06 -21.26 -2.75
CA THR A 150 10.06 -20.19 -3.75
C THR A 150 8.95 -19.18 -3.46
N ARG A 151 7.73 -19.65 -3.13
CA ARG A 151 6.61 -18.79 -2.73
C ARG A 151 6.93 -17.96 -1.50
N ALA A 152 7.50 -18.59 -0.46
CA ALA A 152 7.88 -17.92 0.77
C ALA A 152 8.95 -16.84 0.54
N VAL A 153 9.96 -17.12 -0.28
CA VAL A 153 11.02 -16.16 -0.63
C VAL A 153 10.45 -14.98 -1.43
N VAL A 154 9.59 -15.22 -2.42
CA VAL A 154 9.00 -14.12 -3.20
C VAL A 154 8.10 -13.23 -2.34
N VAL A 155 7.29 -13.82 -1.45
CA VAL A 155 6.47 -13.04 -0.51
C VAL A 155 7.36 -12.29 0.49
N LYS A 156 8.47 -12.88 0.96
CA LYS A 156 9.46 -12.19 1.80
C LYS A 156 10.03 -10.97 1.09
N LEU A 157 10.51 -11.14 -0.15
CA LEU A 157 11.06 -10.05 -0.94
C LEU A 157 10.02 -8.95 -1.18
N PHE A 158 8.77 -9.31 -1.45
CA PHE A 158 7.66 -8.36 -1.58
C PHE A 158 7.42 -7.59 -0.27
N ILE A 159 7.41 -8.27 0.86
CA ILE A 159 7.20 -7.66 2.18
C ILE A 159 8.37 -6.75 2.58
N GLU A 160 9.59 -7.08 2.19
CA GLU A 160 10.79 -6.29 2.51
C GLU A 160 10.94 -5.07 1.59
N HIS A 161 10.70 -5.23 0.29
CA HIS A 161 11.06 -4.21 -0.70
C HIS A 161 9.86 -3.41 -1.22
N VAL A 162 8.66 -4.00 -1.17
CA VAL A 162 7.42 -3.31 -1.59
C VAL A 162 6.73 -2.77 -0.35
N CYS A 163 6.44 -3.63 0.64
CA CYS A 163 5.77 -3.26 1.91
C CYS A 163 6.67 -2.46 2.87
N THR A 164 7.11 -1.28 2.44
CA THR A 164 7.89 -0.33 3.24
C THR A 164 7.05 0.25 4.39
N ALA A 165 7.70 0.56 5.51
CA ALA A 165 7.03 1.15 6.66
C ALA A 165 6.32 2.45 6.25
N GLY A 166 4.99 2.51 6.44
CA GLY A 166 4.18 3.70 6.14
C GLY A 166 3.37 3.67 4.85
N LYS A 167 3.34 2.57 4.07
CA LYS A 167 2.40 2.41 2.94
C LYS A 167 1.37 1.30 3.22
N GLU A 168 0.15 1.76 3.46
CA GLU A 168 -1.00 1.05 4.03
C GLU A 168 -1.66 -0.02 3.14
N VAL A 169 -1.34 -0.06 1.86
CA VAL A 169 -2.12 -0.81 0.86
C VAL A 169 -1.58 -2.21 0.60
N GLU A 170 -0.37 -2.52 1.07
CA GLU A 170 0.42 -3.62 0.47
C GLU A 170 0.29 -4.95 1.23
N ILE A 171 -0.11 -4.91 2.50
CA ILE A 171 -0.33 -6.12 3.32
C ILE A 171 -1.46 -6.99 2.77
N ARG A 172 -2.57 -6.36 2.36
CA ARG A 172 -3.72 -7.04 1.74
C ARG A 172 -3.35 -7.82 0.47
N ARG A 173 -2.18 -7.55 -0.09
CA ARG A 173 -1.70 -8.12 -1.35
C ARG A 173 -0.77 -9.32 -1.15
N CYS A 174 -0.33 -9.61 0.08
CA CYS A 174 0.52 -10.77 0.36
C CYS A 174 -0.19 -12.10 0.07
N MET A 175 -1.46 -12.24 0.46
CA MET A 175 -2.23 -13.46 0.22
C MET A 175 -2.57 -13.67 -1.26
N PRO A 176 -3.02 -12.65 -2.02
CA PRO A 176 -3.09 -12.73 -3.48
C PRO A 176 -1.78 -13.18 -4.15
N LEU A 177 -0.64 -12.58 -3.79
CA LEU A 177 0.67 -12.99 -4.32
C LEU A 177 0.98 -14.46 -4.03
N TRP A 178 0.73 -14.89 -2.79
CA TRP A 178 0.90 -16.28 -2.38
C TRP A 178 0.05 -17.23 -3.23
N VAL A 179 -1.21 -16.88 -3.51
CA VAL A 179 -2.13 -17.68 -4.34
C VAL A 179 -1.71 -17.69 -5.81
N THR A 180 -1.29 -16.56 -6.37
CA THR A 180 -0.79 -16.46 -7.76
C THR A 180 0.37 -17.43 -8.03
N LEU A 181 1.18 -17.73 -7.02
CA LEU A 181 2.34 -18.60 -7.11
C LEU A 181 2.07 -20.06 -6.71
N ARG A 182 0.81 -20.47 -6.54
CA ARG A 182 0.43 -21.80 -6.00
C ARG A 182 0.85 -22.98 -6.90
N GLU A 183 0.90 -22.79 -8.22
CA GLU A 183 1.18 -23.85 -9.19
C GLU A 183 2.63 -23.78 -9.68
N GLY A 184 3.50 -24.66 -9.15
CA GLY A 184 4.81 -24.95 -9.74
C GLY A 184 5.75 -23.74 -9.89
N ALA A 185 5.56 -22.67 -9.12
CA ALA A 185 6.28 -21.42 -9.35
C ALA A 185 7.80 -21.63 -9.30
N ASN A 186 8.44 -21.42 -10.44
CA ASN A 186 9.88 -21.56 -10.63
C ASN A 186 10.43 -20.24 -11.18
N MET A 187 11.16 -19.49 -10.35
CA MET A 187 11.70 -18.18 -10.74
C MET A 187 12.80 -18.26 -11.81
N LYS A 188 13.23 -19.47 -12.21
CA LYS A 188 14.09 -19.68 -13.38
C LYS A 188 13.31 -19.68 -14.70
N GLU A 189 11.99 -19.78 -14.65
CA GLU A 189 11.12 -19.78 -15.82
C GLU A 189 10.47 -18.42 -16.05
N VAL A 190 10.45 -17.99 -17.31
CA VAL A 190 9.87 -16.70 -17.73
C VAL A 190 8.41 -16.58 -17.32
N GLN A 191 7.62 -17.64 -17.43
CA GLN A 191 6.19 -17.64 -17.09
C GLN A 191 5.93 -17.27 -15.63
N SER A 192 6.76 -17.77 -14.70
CA SER A 192 6.64 -17.45 -13.28
C SER A 192 7.01 -15.99 -13.00
N LEU A 193 8.03 -15.48 -13.69
CA LEU A 193 8.44 -14.08 -13.60
C LEU A 193 7.36 -13.14 -14.16
N GLU A 194 6.75 -13.46 -15.29
CA GLU A 194 5.65 -12.69 -15.88
C GLU A 194 4.43 -12.62 -14.95
N LYS A 195 4.11 -13.71 -14.24
CA LYS A 195 3.04 -13.72 -13.22
C LYS A 195 3.34 -12.71 -12.10
N VAL A 196 4.57 -12.70 -11.59
CA VAL A 196 4.99 -11.74 -10.54
C VAL A 196 5.02 -10.31 -11.07
N GLU A 197 5.54 -10.09 -12.27
CA GLU A 197 5.59 -8.77 -12.90
C GLU A 197 4.18 -8.21 -13.12
N LYS A 198 3.27 -9.01 -13.67
CA LYS A 198 1.87 -8.64 -13.87
C LYS A 198 1.21 -8.30 -12.54
N PHE A 199 1.48 -9.07 -11.49
CA PHE A 199 1.00 -8.80 -10.15
C PHE A 199 1.50 -7.44 -9.62
N ILE A 200 2.80 -7.16 -9.72
CA ILE A 200 3.40 -5.88 -9.29
C ILE A 200 2.85 -4.71 -10.12
N LYS A 201 2.66 -4.89 -11.44
CA LYS A 201 2.04 -3.87 -12.31
C LYS A 201 0.61 -3.55 -11.87
N THR A 202 -0.21 -4.56 -11.55
CA THR A 202 -1.55 -4.34 -10.98
C THR A 202 -1.46 -3.60 -9.64
N CYS A 203 -0.52 -3.99 -8.79
CA CYS A 203 -0.30 -3.31 -7.51
C CYS A 203 -0.03 -1.80 -7.71
N ASN A 204 0.84 -1.45 -8.66
CA ASN A 204 1.17 -0.07 -8.97
C ASN A 204 -0.01 0.70 -9.57
N LYS A 205 -0.77 0.08 -10.49
CA LYS A 205 -1.91 0.73 -11.14
C LYS A 205 -2.98 1.16 -10.13
N ASP A 206 -3.29 0.30 -9.17
CA ASP A 206 -4.26 0.59 -8.11
C ASP A 206 -3.79 1.75 -7.22
N VAL A 207 -2.50 1.77 -6.83
CA VAL A 207 -1.93 2.85 -6.01
C VAL A 207 -1.92 4.16 -6.78
N VAL A 208 -1.56 4.15 -8.06
CA VAL A 208 -1.63 5.33 -8.93
C VAL A 208 -3.07 5.84 -9.03
N THR A 209 -4.04 4.95 -9.20
CA THR A 209 -5.47 5.33 -9.26
C THR A 209 -5.94 5.93 -7.93
N GLN A 210 -5.51 5.39 -6.80
CA GLN A 210 -5.85 5.91 -5.48
C GLN A 210 -5.20 7.27 -5.19
N CYS A 211 -3.93 7.47 -5.58
CA CYS A 211 -3.19 8.70 -5.28
C CYS A 211 -3.47 9.85 -6.26
N PHE A 212 -3.81 9.54 -7.52
CA PHE A 212 -3.92 10.54 -8.58
C PHE A 212 -5.27 10.55 -9.31
N GLY A 213 -6.20 9.63 -9.00
CA GLY A 213 -7.48 9.50 -9.69
C GLY A 213 -7.39 8.69 -11.00
N GLN A 214 -8.53 8.50 -11.66
CA GLN A 214 -8.63 7.73 -12.90
C GLN A 214 -8.24 8.61 -14.10
N GLN A 215 -7.31 8.14 -14.95
CA GLN A 215 -6.78 8.85 -16.14
C GLN A 215 -6.17 10.24 -15.87
N VAL A 216 -4.98 10.25 -15.28
CA VAL A 216 -4.20 11.48 -15.08
C VAL A 216 -3.71 12.03 -16.42
N ILE A 217 -3.97 13.30 -16.69
CA ILE A 217 -3.47 14.03 -17.86
C ILE A 217 -2.21 14.80 -17.47
N CYS A 218 -1.19 14.75 -18.31
CA CYS A 218 0.04 15.51 -18.11
C CYS A 218 -0.20 17.00 -18.34
N VAL A 219 0.14 17.87 -17.39
CA VAL A 219 0.03 19.33 -17.62
C VAL A 219 1.05 19.88 -18.63
N GLY A 220 2.10 19.12 -18.95
CA GLY A 220 3.14 19.55 -19.89
C GLY A 220 2.88 19.17 -21.35
N CYS A 221 2.27 18.00 -21.60
CA CYS A 221 2.03 17.52 -22.97
C CYS A 221 0.56 17.23 -23.26
N GLU A 222 -0.35 17.50 -22.31
CA GLU A 222 -1.80 17.33 -22.42
C GLU A 222 -2.28 15.91 -22.78
N ASN A 223 -1.37 14.94 -22.77
CA ASN A 223 -1.67 13.55 -23.07
C ASN A 223 -1.94 12.75 -21.78
N PRO A 224 -2.77 11.69 -21.85
CA PRO A 224 -2.91 10.73 -20.77
C PRO A 224 -1.57 10.12 -20.37
N ILE A 225 -1.25 10.13 -19.07
CA ILE A 225 0.01 9.59 -18.56
C ILE A 225 -0.07 8.06 -18.55
N GLN A 226 0.74 7.42 -19.40
CA GLN A 226 0.83 5.95 -19.50
C GLN A 226 1.84 5.30 -18.53
N GLY A 227 2.60 6.10 -17.79
CA GLY A 227 3.61 5.66 -16.83
C GLY A 227 3.39 6.20 -15.42
N PRO A 228 4.32 5.99 -14.47
CA PRO A 228 4.21 6.57 -13.13
C PRO A 228 4.17 8.10 -13.21
N PRO A 229 3.09 8.75 -12.74
CA PRO A 229 2.98 10.21 -12.75
C PRO A 229 3.96 10.84 -11.76
N VAL A 230 4.46 12.04 -12.09
CA VAL A 230 5.36 12.81 -11.24
C VAL A 230 4.60 14.00 -10.70
N ARG A 231 4.46 14.08 -9.37
CA ARG A 231 3.90 15.25 -8.69
C ARG A 231 5.03 16.23 -8.37
N LEU A 232 4.96 17.42 -8.93
CA LEU A 232 5.87 18.52 -8.63
C LEU A 232 5.54 19.13 -7.26
N PRO A 233 6.45 19.91 -6.62
CA PRO A 233 6.19 20.59 -5.35
C PRO A 233 5.07 21.63 -5.44
N CYS A 234 4.78 22.11 -6.65
CA CYS A 234 3.65 22.97 -6.96
C CYS A 234 2.33 22.20 -7.15
N GLU A 235 2.29 20.91 -6.79
CA GLU A 235 1.14 20.00 -6.86
C GLU A 235 0.71 19.57 -8.27
N HIS A 236 1.24 20.20 -9.32
CA HIS A 236 0.98 19.80 -10.70
C HIS A 236 1.61 18.44 -11.05
N VAL A 237 0.94 17.70 -11.94
CA VAL A 237 1.35 16.35 -12.32
C VAL A 237 1.82 16.32 -13.77
N ILE A 238 3.03 15.83 -13.99
CA ILE A 238 3.65 15.69 -15.32
C ILE A 238 4.02 14.22 -15.61
N CYS A 239 4.15 13.88 -16.89
CA CYS A 239 4.67 12.57 -17.30
C CYS A 239 6.20 12.54 -17.22
N ARG A 240 6.77 11.33 -17.13
CA ARG A 240 8.22 11.14 -17.06
C ARG A 240 8.97 11.68 -18.27
N LYS A 241 8.36 11.70 -19.46
CA LYS A 241 8.96 12.31 -20.66
C LYS A 241 9.13 13.82 -20.47
N CYS A 242 8.06 14.53 -20.08
CA CYS A 242 8.13 15.96 -19.78
C CYS A 242 9.15 16.28 -18.67
N LEU A 243 9.25 15.46 -17.62
CA LEU A 243 10.29 15.63 -16.61
C LEU A 243 11.70 15.45 -17.21
N GLN A 244 11.89 14.43 -18.05
CA GLN A 244 13.16 14.17 -18.71
C GLN A 244 13.55 15.31 -19.66
N ASP A 245 12.59 15.92 -20.35
CA ASP A 245 12.80 17.08 -21.21
C ASP A 245 13.25 18.30 -20.41
N CYS A 246 12.56 18.61 -19.30
CA CYS A 246 12.97 19.65 -18.34
C CYS A 246 14.43 19.44 -17.88
N ILE A 247 14.80 18.21 -17.53
CA ILE A 247 16.15 17.89 -17.06
C ILE A 247 17.19 18.00 -18.19
N THR A 248 16.86 17.51 -19.39
CA THR A 248 17.75 17.54 -20.55
C THR A 248 18.02 18.97 -21.00
N LEU A 249 16.99 19.82 -20.95
CA LEU A 249 17.07 21.25 -21.26
C LEU A 249 17.64 22.10 -20.09
N LYS A 250 17.92 21.47 -18.94
CA LYS A 250 18.32 22.13 -17.68
C LYS A 250 17.34 23.21 -17.21
N ASP A 251 16.07 23.05 -17.56
CA ASP A 251 14.98 23.96 -17.28
C ASP A 251 14.06 23.36 -16.21
N PHE A 252 14.34 23.68 -14.94
CA PHE A 252 13.70 23.09 -13.77
C PHE A 252 12.46 23.88 -13.33
N VAL A 253 11.61 24.24 -14.29
CA VAL A 253 10.38 25.01 -14.08
C VAL A 253 9.15 24.20 -14.44
N CYS A 254 8.09 24.35 -13.66
CA CYS A 254 6.82 23.70 -13.96
C CYS A 254 6.23 24.25 -15.27
N PRO A 255 5.88 23.40 -16.26
CA PRO A 255 5.32 23.85 -17.54
C PRO A 255 4.01 24.65 -17.42
N ASN A 256 3.25 24.44 -16.35
CA ASN A 256 1.96 25.10 -16.15
C ASN A 256 2.04 26.42 -15.35
N CYS A 257 2.83 26.43 -14.27
CA CYS A 257 2.86 27.56 -13.33
C CYS A 257 4.20 28.26 -13.20
N GLN A 258 5.22 27.82 -13.96
CA GLN A 258 6.57 28.40 -14.02
C GLN A 258 7.32 28.43 -12.67
N LYS A 259 6.80 27.74 -11.63
CA LYS A 259 7.50 27.60 -10.36
C LYS A 259 8.72 26.69 -10.54
N GLU A 260 9.86 27.15 -10.06
CA GLU A 260 11.08 26.37 -9.98
C GLU A 260 10.91 25.17 -9.07
N PHE A 261 11.62 24.10 -9.39
CA PHE A 261 11.60 22.87 -8.63
C PHE A 261 13.03 22.30 -8.49
N PRO A 262 13.37 21.65 -7.37
CA PRO A 262 14.73 21.21 -7.11
C PRO A 262 15.23 20.23 -8.17
N LYS A 263 16.53 20.32 -8.52
CA LYS A 263 17.19 19.42 -9.48
C LYS A 263 17.14 17.96 -9.05
N ASP A 264 17.04 17.74 -7.75
CA ASP A 264 16.93 16.42 -7.11
C ASP A 264 15.48 15.96 -6.94
N LEU A 265 14.52 16.53 -7.70
CA LEU A 265 13.15 16.03 -7.66
C LEU A 265 13.12 14.56 -8.04
N ASP A 266 12.67 13.80 -7.06
CA ASP A 266 13.23 12.53 -6.66
C ASP A 266 13.11 11.48 -7.77
N GLN A 267 14.14 11.36 -8.60
CA GLN A 267 14.26 10.26 -9.56
C GLN A 267 14.63 8.93 -8.87
N THR A 268 14.86 8.90 -7.55
CA THR A 268 15.64 7.83 -6.90
C THR A 268 15.34 7.51 -5.43
N LYS A 269 14.12 7.69 -4.89
CA LYS A 269 13.72 7.00 -3.62
C LYS A 269 13.62 5.46 -3.73
N LEU A 270 14.28 4.87 -4.72
CA LEU A 270 14.67 3.46 -4.87
C LEU A 270 16.17 3.21 -4.62
N LYS A 271 16.97 4.22 -4.27
CA LYS A 271 18.35 3.99 -3.82
C LYS A 271 18.39 3.67 -2.33
N ARG A 272 18.40 2.37 -2.06
CA ARG A 272 19.17 1.69 -1.00
C ARG A 272 18.94 2.24 0.40
N GLY A 273 18.06 1.58 1.15
CA GLY A 273 18.18 1.56 2.59
C GLY A 273 19.55 0.97 2.94
N ASN A 274 20.47 1.85 3.33
CA ASN A 274 21.66 1.47 4.08
C ASN A 274 21.20 0.88 5.41
N PHE A 275 21.22 -0.44 5.53
CA PHE A 275 21.26 -1.09 6.84
C PHE A 275 22.74 -1.26 7.20
N GLY A 276 23.30 -0.21 7.79
CA GLY A 276 24.50 -0.32 8.61
C GLY A 276 24.10 -0.76 10.01
N HIS A 277 24.70 -1.87 10.44
CA HIS A 277 24.82 -2.43 11.79
C HIS A 277 23.56 -2.80 12.57
#